data_AF-A0A958X962-F1
#
_entry.id   AF-A0A958X962-F1
#
_cell.length_a   1.000
_cell.length_b   1.000
_cell.length_c   1.000
_cell.angle_alpha   90.00
_cell.angle_beta   90.00
_cell.angle_gamma   90.00
#
_symmetry.space_group_name_H-M   'P 1'
#
loop_
_entity.id
_entity.type
_entity.pdbx_description
1 polymer ?
#
loop_
_entity_poly.entity_id
_entity_poly.type
_entity_poly.pdbx_seq_one_letter_code
_entity_poly.pdbx_strand_id
1 'polypeptide(L)'
;SFYASGAYSLLDISELQAASYTVTPVKSGDPLQGLSTYDLVKIASHILNIVPFDAPWQSIAADMNCSNSVTTFDIVEGRRIILGMTTGFAGCGGAVWRFVPEPDGTPGNGSCLNFRGVKLGDVTGPYFAPDDKVDDRQVLGLRFARQQLEAGRRYKIPVITGNPAHFLGLQLAFGVEKDAIRILSVESSVLSGFDEQAYNLSEQMGASGLPVVWVGSQGAVDLLPGEQCFVLEIEALQNANLADVLYLHSRLSAEAYREDGSIVLVNLREGDTPGQVSIAPNPAKGLCHILYNAGKDGEVCIQLTDLRGVLVYESIATVTKGANSLPIRPSACASGIYLVKLNGQPAGKLIWQP
;
A
#
# COMPACT_ATOMS: atom_id res chain seq x y z
N SER A 1 -22.32 1.78 -1.75
CA SER A 1 -23.62 1.09 -1.56
C SER A 1 -24.61 1.58 -2.62
N PHE A 2 -25.79 0.98 -2.76
CA PHE A 2 -26.87 1.53 -3.59
C PHE A 2 -28.23 1.14 -3.02
N TYR A 3 -29.27 1.89 -3.39
CA TYR A 3 -30.65 1.56 -3.07
C TYR A 3 -31.29 0.81 -4.22
N ALA A 4 -31.70 -0.43 -3.96
CA ALA A 4 -32.60 -1.16 -4.83
C ALA A 4 -34.03 -0.88 -4.37
N SER A 5 -34.74 -0.04 -5.11
CA SER A 5 -36.18 0.16 -4.98
C SER A 5 -36.89 -0.48 -6.16
N GLY A 6 -37.94 -1.24 -5.91
CA GLY A 6 -38.77 -1.83 -6.95
C GLY A 6 -40.11 -2.27 -6.38
N ALA A 7 -41.20 -1.98 -7.09
CA ALA A 7 -42.49 -2.57 -6.78
C ALA A 7 -42.54 -3.97 -7.39
N TYR A 8 -42.79 -4.97 -6.56
CA TYR A 8 -43.05 -6.34 -7.00
C TYR A 8 -44.41 -6.78 -6.47
N SER A 9 -45.20 -7.43 -7.32
CA SER A 9 -46.46 -8.07 -6.93
C SER A 9 -46.28 -9.57 -6.97
N LEU A 10 -46.66 -10.24 -5.89
CA LEU A 10 -46.70 -11.71 -5.79
C LEU A 10 -48.14 -12.22 -5.75
N LEU A 11 -49.12 -11.34 -6.00
CA LEU A 11 -50.56 -11.66 -5.93
C LEU A 11 -50.97 -12.74 -6.94
N ASP A 12 -50.30 -12.82 -8.09
CA ASP A 12 -50.59 -13.80 -9.13
C ASP A 12 -49.89 -15.17 -8.91
N ILE A 13 -49.18 -15.34 -7.79
CA ILE A 13 -48.54 -16.60 -7.41
C ILE A 13 -49.43 -17.29 -6.38
N SER A 14 -50.32 -18.15 -6.87
CA SER A 14 -51.38 -18.81 -6.08
C SER A 14 -50.84 -19.54 -4.85
N GLU A 15 -49.65 -20.15 -4.94
CA GLU A 15 -49.00 -20.87 -3.85
C GLU A 15 -48.56 -19.95 -2.69
N LEU A 16 -48.43 -18.64 -2.93
CA LEU A 16 -47.95 -17.66 -1.96
C LEU A 16 -49.08 -16.87 -1.27
N GLN A 17 -50.32 -16.96 -1.75
CA GLN A 17 -51.44 -16.13 -1.26
C GLN A 17 -51.81 -16.36 0.22
N ALA A 18 -51.46 -17.52 0.79
CA ALA A 18 -51.68 -17.86 2.19
C ALA A 18 -50.43 -18.43 2.88
N ALA A 19 -49.24 -18.22 2.28
CA ALA A 19 -47.97 -18.72 2.79
C ALA A 19 -47.06 -17.58 3.21
N SER A 20 -46.21 -17.83 4.21
CA SER A 20 -45.07 -16.95 4.51
C SER A 20 -44.00 -17.14 3.44
N TYR A 21 -43.48 -16.04 2.89
CA TYR A 21 -42.40 -16.05 1.91
C TYR A 21 -41.27 -15.11 2.32
N THR A 22 -40.07 -15.37 1.80
CA THR A 22 -38.90 -14.52 1.99
C THR A 22 -38.44 -14.01 0.63
N VAL A 23 -38.23 -12.70 0.52
CA VAL A 23 -37.62 -12.07 -0.65
C VAL A 23 -36.13 -11.92 -0.39
N THR A 24 -35.31 -12.59 -1.22
CA THR A 24 -33.85 -12.56 -1.09
C THR A 24 -33.24 -11.95 -2.35
N PRO A 25 -32.78 -10.69 -2.31
CA PRO A 25 -32.04 -10.10 -3.42
C PRO A 25 -30.64 -10.73 -3.55
N VAL A 26 -30.20 -10.90 -4.80
CA VAL A 26 -28.85 -11.39 -5.12
C VAL A 26 -28.21 -10.51 -6.17
N LYS A 27 -26.90 -10.31 -6.06
CA LYS A 27 -26.09 -9.63 -7.07
C LYS A 27 -24.71 -10.26 -7.13
N SER A 28 -24.29 -10.64 -8.33
CA SER A 28 -22.93 -11.07 -8.62
C SER A 28 -22.06 -9.87 -9.02
N GLY A 29 -20.74 -10.07 -8.99
CA GLY A 29 -19.77 -9.06 -9.39
C GLY A 29 -18.35 -9.51 -9.09
N ASP A 30 -17.37 -8.76 -9.58
CA ASP A 30 -15.97 -8.97 -9.20
C ASP A 30 -15.81 -8.61 -7.71
N PRO A 31 -15.32 -9.53 -6.86
CA PRO A 31 -15.07 -9.22 -5.46
C PRO A 31 -14.05 -8.10 -5.26
N LEU A 32 -13.07 -7.95 -6.18
CA LEU A 32 -12.00 -6.95 -6.11
C LEU A 32 -12.49 -5.55 -6.49
N GLN A 33 -13.61 -5.44 -7.20
CA GLN A 33 -14.15 -4.14 -7.60
C GLN A 33 -14.56 -3.33 -6.37
N GLY A 34 -13.87 -2.21 -6.15
CA GLY A 34 -14.09 -1.32 -5.00
C GLY A 34 -13.46 -1.79 -3.69
N LEU A 35 -12.66 -2.87 -3.71
CA LEU A 35 -11.87 -3.30 -2.57
C LEU A 35 -10.40 -2.98 -2.83
N SER A 36 -9.83 -2.15 -1.98
CA SER A 36 -8.42 -1.74 -2.01
C SER A 36 -7.73 -2.04 -0.67
N THR A 37 -6.40 -1.93 -0.65
CA THR A 37 -5.67 -1.98 0.63
C THR A 37 -6.05 -0.82 1.55
N TYR A 38 -6.52 0.31 1.02
CA TYR A 38 -7.00 1.42 1.85
C TYR A 38 -8.25 1.05 2.66
N ASP A 39 -9.16 0.25 2.08
CA ASP A 39 -10.31 -0.28 2.82
C ASP A 39 -9.85 -1.12 4.02
N LEU A 40 -8.83 -1.95 3.82
CA LEU A 40 -8.26 -2.76 4.89
C LEU A 40 -7.60 -1.90 5.99
N VAL A 41 -6.95 -0.79 5.60
CA VAL A 41 -6.40 0.20 6.53
C VAL A 41 -7.53 0.88 7.33
N LYS A 42 -8.66 1.21 6.71
CA LYS A 42 -9.83 1.76 7.41
C LYS A 42 -10.44 0.77 8.39
N ILE A 43 -10.55 -0.50 8.02
CA ILE A 43 -11.01 -1.57 8.91
C ILE A 43 -10.07 -1.73 10.11
N ALA A 44 -8.75 -1.74 9.87
CA ALA A 44 -7.76 -1.78 10.96
C ALA A 44 -7.90 -0.59 11.91
N SER A 45 -8.04 0.61 11.36
CA SER A 45 -8.22 1.86 12.13
C SER A 45 -9.49 1.84 12.98
N HIS A 46 -10.57 1.24 12.47
CA HIS A 46 -11.82 1.06 13.20
C HIS A 46 -11.64 0.08 14.37
N ILE A 47 -11.02 -1.08 14.13
CA ILE A 47 -10.78 -2.10 15.16
C ILE A 47 -9.92 -1.53 16.31
N LEU A 48 -8.93 -0.69 15.98
CA LEU A 48 -8.06 -0.04 16.96
C LEU A 48 -8.71 1.19 17.63
N ASN A 49 -9.96 1.53 17.28
CA ASN A 49 -10.68 2.71 17.76
C ASN A 49 -9.92 4.05 17.53
N ILE A 50 -9.14 4.12 16.46
CA ILE A 50 -8.41 5.33 16.05
C ILE A 50 -9.34 6.22 15.23
N VAL A 51 -9.96 5.63 14.20
CA VAL A 51 -11.00 6.26 13.37
C VAL A 51 -12.17 5.28 13.30
N PRO A 52 -13.19 5.45 14.15
CA PRO A 52 -14.40 4.64 14.09
C PRO A 52 -15.14 4.80 12.75
N PHE A 53 -16.01 3.85 12.41
CA PHE A 53 -16.90 3.99 11.27
C PHE A 53 -17.98 5.03 11.57
N ASP A 54 -18.30 5.84 10.57
CA ASP A 54 -19.27 6.93 10.66
C ASP A 54 -20.68 6.48 10.27
N ALA A 55 -20.82 5.33 9.60
CA ALA A 55 -22.09 4.82 9.11
C ALA A 55 -22.26 3.30 9.34
N PRO A 56 -23.46 2.82 9.70
CA PRO A 56 -23.72 1.40 9.99
C PRO A 56 -23.37 0.44 8.83
N TRP A 57 -23.50 0.89 7.58
CA TRP A 57 -23.20 0.06 6.42
C TRP A 57 -21.71 -0.29 6.32
N GLN A 58 -20.81 0.50 6.92
CA GLN A 58 -19.37 0.22 6.89
C GLN A 58 -19.04 -1.03 7.70
N SER A 59 -19.71 -1.26 8.84
CA SER A 59 -19.57 -2.52 9.59
C SER A 59 -20.03 -3.72 8.78
N ILE A 60 -21.06 -3.56 7.94
CA ILE A 60 -21.58 -4.62 7.07
C ILE A 60 -20.62 -4.90 5.91
N ALA A 61 -20.03 -3.86 5.33
CA ALA A 61 -19.02 -3.99 4.29
C ALA A 61 -17.72 -4.60 4.82
N ALA A 62 -17.33 -4.23 6.05
CA ALA A 62 -16.12 -4.70 6.71
C ALA A 62 -16.21 -6.17 7.15
N ASP A 63 -17.39 -6.68 7.50
CA ASP A 63 -17.65 -8.08 7.91
C ASP A 63 -17.61 -9.04 6.70
N MET A 64 -16.40 -9.25 6.18
CA MET A 64 -16.10 -10.05 4.98
C MET A 64 -16.19 -11.56 5.22
N ASN A 65 -16.29 -12.01 6.48
CA ASN A 65 -16.59 -13.41 6.80
C ASN A 65 -18.05 -13.66 7.22
N CYS A 66 -18.91 -12.63 7.23
CA CYS A 66 -20.31 -12.70 7.63
C CYS A 66 -20.54 -13.24 9.05
N SER A 67 -19.62 -12.95 9.97
CA SER A 67 -19.69 -13.33 11.38
C SER A 67 -20.59 -12.41 12.23
N ASN A 68 -21.01 -11.27 11.68
CA ASN A 68 -21.65 -10.14 12.37
C ASN A 68 -20.71 -9.44 13.37
N SER A 69 -19.39 -9.56 13.19
CA SER A 69 -18.38 -8.85 13.95
C SER A 69 -17.27 -8.37 13.03
N VAL A 70 -16.68 -7.20 13.30
CA VAL A 70 -15.55 -6.69 12.53
C VAL A 70 -14.27 -6.95 13.31
N THR A 71 -13.40 -7.77 12.75
CA THR A 71 -12.16 -8.24 13.41
C THR A 71 -10.99 -8.24 12.44
N THR A 72 -9.79 -8.54 12.95
CA THR A 72 -8.61 -8.70 12.10
C THR A 72 -8.73 -9.86 11.11
N PHE A 73 -9.64 -10.81 11.35
CA PHE A 73 -9.91 -11.89 10.40
C PHE A 73 -10.54 -11.37 9.11
N ASP A 74 -11.36 -10.32 9.17
CA ASP A 74 -11.93 -9.70 7.98
C ASP A 74 -10.86 -9.05 7.11
N ILE A 75 -9.85 -8.44 7.73
CA ILE A 75 -8.69 -7.90 7.02
C ILE A 75 -7.96 -9.01 6.25
N VAL A 76 -7.83 -10.20 6.85
CA VAL A 76 -7.22 -11.36 6.19
C VAL A 76 -8.08 -11.81 4.99
N GLU A 77 -9.39 -11.90 5.13
CA GLU A 77 -10.29 -12.28 4.04
C GLU A 77 -10.24 -11.28 2.87
N GLY A 78 -10.28 -9.97 3.15
CA GLY A 78 -10.13 -8.95 2.13
C GLY A 78 -8.76 -8.98 1.45
N ARG A 79 -7.68 -9.15 2.22
CA ARG A 79 -6.31 -9.30 1.67
C ARG A 79 -6.23 -10.47 0.71
N ARG A 80 -6.83 -11.62 1.03
CA ARG A 80 -6.82 -12.81 0.16
C ARG A 80 -7.54 -12.56 -1.17
N ILE A 81 -8.60 -11.75 -1.19
CA ILE A 81 -9.26 -11.32 -2.45
C ILE A 81 -8.30 -10.46 -3.28
N ILE A 82 -7.65 -9.45 -2.67
CA ILE A 82 -6.71 -8.56 -3.37
C ILE A 82 -5.51 -9.34 -3.94
N LEU A 83 -5.03 -10.34 -3.19
CA LEU A 83 -3.94 -11.23 -3.59
C LEU A 83 -4.35 -12.32 -4.60
N GLY A 84 -5.62 -12.36 -5.03
CA GLY A 84 -6.13 -13.37 -5.97
C GLY A 84 -6.20 -14.79 -5.41
N MET A 85 -6.10 -14.96 -4.09
CA MET A 85 -6.14 -16.28 -3.43
C MET A 85 -7.56 -16.85 -3.33
N THR A 86 -8.58 -16.03 -3.50
CA THR A 86 -9.99 -16.41 -3.54
C THR A 86 -10.77 -15.52 -4.50
N THR A 87 -11.88 -16.03 -5.03
CA THR A 87 -12.78 -15.34 -5.97
C THR A 87 -14.08 -14.88 -5.32
N GLY A 88 -14.19 -14.99 -4.00
CA GLY A 88 -15.35 -14.53 -3.23
C GLY A 88 -15.17 -14.77 -1.73
N PHE A 89 -16.14 -14.33 -0.94
CA PHE A 89 -16.08 -14.40 0.51
C PHE A 89 -16.71 -15.71 1.01
N ALA A 90 -15.90 -16.69 1.37
CA ALA A 90 -16.36 -18.04 1.71
C ALA A 90 -17.30 -18.04 2.93
N GLY A 91 -16.98 -17.25 3.96
CA GLY A 91 -17.85 -17.07 5.14
C GLY A 91 -19.24 -16.49 4.79
N CYS A 92 -19.33 -15.79 3.66
CA CYS A 92 -20.57 -15.24 3.11
C CYS A 92 -21.18 -16.12 1.99
N GLY A 93 -20.83 -17.41 1.93
CA GLY A 93 -21.33 -18.32 0.89
C GLY A 93 -20.88 -17.97 -0.53
N GLY A 94 -19.75 -17.26 -0.67
CA GLY A 94 -19.24 -16.74 -1.94
C GLY A 94 -19.91 -15.44 -2.40
N ALA A 95 -20.83 -14.86 -1.61
CA ALA A 95 -21.46 -13.60 -1.94
C ALA A 95 -20.44 -12.45 -1.93
N VAL A 96 -20.62 -11.49 -2.85
CA VAL A 96 -19.82 -10.25 -2.91
C VAL A 96 -20.60 -9.01 -2.49
N TRP A 97 -21.93 -9.14 -2.38
CA TRP A 97 -22.87 -8.11 -1.92
C TRP A 97 -23.71 -8.66 -0.78
N ARG A 98 -23.97 -7.82 0.23
CA ARG A 98 -25.00 -8.04 1.25
C ARG A 98 -26.16 -7.07 1.03
N PHE A 99 -27.36 -7.52 1.37
CA PHE A 99 -28.56 -6.71 1.25
C PHE A 99 -29.25 -6.61 2.60
N VAL A 100 -29.59 -5.37 2.97
CA VAL A 100 -30.27 -5.04 4.23
C VAL A 100 -31.63 -4.43 3.89
N PRO A 101 -32.74 -4.94 4.45
CA PRO A 101 -34.05 -4.28 4.36
C PRO A 101 -34.00 -2.80 4.78
N GLU A 102 -34.71 -1.93 4.07
CA GLU A 102 -34.87 -0.53 4.48
C GLU A 102 -36.32 -0.02 4.20
N PRO A 103 -37.10 0.35 5.24
CA PRO A 103 -36.78 0.22 6.67
C PRO A 103 -36.70 -1.25 7.11
N ASP A 104 -36.09 -1.49 8.28
CA ASP A 104 -36.01 -2.83 8.87
C ASP A 104 -37.40 -3.48 8.95
N GLY A 105 -37.51 -4.71 8.44
CA GLY A 105 -38.78 -5.44 8.44
C GLY A 105 -38.73 -6.77 7.68
N THR A 106 -39.73 -7.61 7.92
CA THR A 106 -39.98 -8.82 7.14
C THR A 106 -41.03 -8.53 6.07
N PRO A 107 -40.88 -9.04 4.84
CA PRO A 107 -41.94 -8.94 3.84
C PRO A 107 -43.23 -9.58 4.36
N GLY A 108 -44.28 -8.77 4.50
CA GLY A 108 -45.67 -9.25 4.65
C GLY A 108 -46.33 -9.41 3.29
N ASN A 109 -47.41 -10.21 3.24
CA ASN A 109 -48.18 -10.43 2.01
C ASN A 109 -48.67 -9.10 1.42
N GLY A 110 -48.25 -8.77 0.20
CA GLY A 110 -48.58 -7.50 -0.48
C GLY A 110 -47.75 -6.27 -0.08
N SER A 111 -46.70 -6.42 0.74
CA SER A 111 -45.80 -5.31 1.11
C SER A 111 -44.57 -5.21 0.20
N CYS A 112 -44.18 -3.98 -0.15
CA CYS A 112 -42.92 -3.69 -0.84
C CYS A 112 -41.83 -3.43 0.20
N LEU A 113 -40.71 -4.15 0.11
CA LEU A 113 -39.50 -3.91 0.89
C LEU A 113 -38.41 -3.35 -0.03
N ASN A 114 -37.80 -2.21 0.34
CA ASN A 114 -36.58 -1.77 -0.33
C ASN A 114 -35.38 -2.46 0.31
N PHE A 115 -34.30 -2.61 -0.47
CA PHE A 115 -33.05 -3.16 0.04
C PHE A 115 -31.90 -2.21 -0.23
N ARG A 116 -31.05 -2.00 0.78
CA ARG A 116 -29.74 -1.41 0.60
C ARG A 116 -28.73 -2.49 0.24
N GLY A 117 -28.13 -2.36 -0.93
CA GLY A 117 -26.99 -3.17 -1.35
C GLY A 117 -25.69 -2.61 -0.79
N VAL A 118 -24.96 -3.42 -0.03
CA VAL A 118 -23.64 -3.12 0.54
C VAL A 118 -22.62 -4.06 -0.11
N LYS A 119 -21.60 -3.49 -0.75
CA LYS A 119 -20.50 -4.27 -1.35
C LYS A 119 -19.57 -4.70 -0.21
N LEU A 120 -19.30 -5.98 -0.11
CA LEU A 120 -18.33 -6.50 0.87
C LEU A 120 -16.91 -6.04 0.51
N GLY A 121 -16.14 -5.65 1.52
CA GLY A 121 -14.79 -5.13 1.42
C GLY A 121 -14.67 -3.64 1.07
N ASP A 122 -15.72 -3.03 0.54
CA ASP A 122 -15.73 -1.62 0.11
C ASP A 122 -16.26 -0.74 1.25
N VAL A 123 -15.37 -0.25 2.12
CA VAL A 123 -15.72 0.57 3.31
C VAL A 123 -15.48 2.05 3.09
N THR A 124 -14.72 2.39 2.04
CA THR A 124 -14.39 3.75 1.62
C THR A 124 -15.35 4.26 0.56
N GLY A 125 -15.87 3.35 -0.29
CA GLY A 125 -16.81 3.65 -1.36
C GLY A 125 -16.11 4.20 -2.61
N PRO A 126 -16.44 3.69 -3.81
CA PRO A 126 -16.44 4.51 -5.02
C PRO A 126 -17.86 4.84 -5.51
N TYR A 127 -18.90 4.12 -5.04
CA TYR A 127 -20.28 4.37 -5.48
C TYR A 127 -20.93 5.63 -4.88
N PHE A 128 -20.30 6.29 -3.89
CA PHE A 128 -20.80 7.55 -3.31
C PHE A 128 -19.76 8.66 -3.08
N ALA A 129 -18.47 8.44 -3.33
CA ALA A 129 -17.49 9.49 -3.60
C ALA A 129 -16.16 8.83 -4.01
N PRO A 130 -15.65 9.02 -5.24
CA PRO A 130 -14.23 8.88 -5.47
C PRO A 130 -13.59 10.16 -4.90
N ASP A 131 -13.03 10.09 -3.70
CA ASP A 131 -11.94 11.00 -3.40
C ASP A 131 -10.74 10.48 -4.21
N ASP A 132 -10.74 10.76 -5.52
CA ASP A 132 -9.55 10.72 -6.37
C ASP A 132 -8.61 11.84 -5.90
N LYS A 133 -8.12 11.73 -4.67
CA LYS A 133 -7.03 12.53 -4.12
C LYS A 133 -5.73 11.81 -4.46
N VAL A 134 -5.52 11.58 -5.74
CA VAL A 134 -4.19 11.20 -6.22
C VAL A 134 -3.31 12.43 -5.98
N ASP A 135 -2.34 12.29 -5.09
CA ASP A 135 -1.33 13.32 -4.88
C ASP A 135 -0.30 13.23 -6.01
N ASP A 136 -0.63 13.79 -7.17
CA ASP A 136 0.25 13.79 -8.36
C ASP A 136 1.61 14.46 -8.12
N ARG A 137 1.80 15.14 -6.98
CA ARG A 137 3.06 15.82 -6.63
C ARG A 137 4.06 14.90 -5.95
N GLN A 138 3.63 13.76 -5.41
CA GLN A 138 4.51 12.80 -4.74
C GLN A 138 4.26 11.37 -5.21
N VAL A 139 5.32 10.74 -5.70
CA VAL A 139 5.33 9.34 -6.15
C VAL A 139 6.25 8.55 -5.22
N LEU A 140 5.85 7.37 -4.75
CA LEU A 140 6.77 6.42 -4.12
C LEU A 140 7.64 5.80 -5.22
N GLY A 141 8.83 6.35 -5.43
CA GLY A 141 9.74 5.88 -6.46
C GLY A 141 10.61 4.75 -5.96
N LEU A 142 10.22 3.49 -6.20
CA LEU A 142 11.05 2.33 -5.90
C LEU A 142 12.16 2.16 -6.94
N ARG A 143 13.31 1.65 -6.50
CA ARG A 143 14.49 1.42 -7.35
C ARG A 143 15.15 0.09 -7.05
N PHE A 144 15.75 -0.50 -8.09
CA PHE A 144 16.70 -1.60 -7.97
C PHE A 144 17.99 -1.25 -8.71
N ALA A 145 19.09 -1.85 -8.28
CA ALA A 145 20.40 -1.64 -8.89
C ALA A 145 20.48 -2.33 -10.26
N ARG A 146 21.27 -1.74 -11.17
CA ARG A 146 21.61 -2.39 -12.44
C ARG A 146 22.30 -3.72 -12.18
N GLN A 147 21.78 -4.77 -12.80
CA GLN A 147 22.30 -6.11 -12.57
C GLN A 147 22.12 -7.03 -13.78
N GLN A 148 23.23 -7.64 -14.20
CA GLN A 148 23.21 -8.74 -15.16
C GLN A 148 22.95 -10.05 -14.41
N LEU A 149 22.00 -10.82 -14.90
CA LEU A 149 21.63 -12.13 -14.36
C LEU A 149 22.26 -13.24 -15.21
N GLU A 150 22.68 -14.31 -14.53
CA GLU A 150 23.18 -15.55 -15.12
C GLU A 150 22.23 -16.70 -14.79
N ALA A 151 21.89 -17.50 -15.80
CA ALA A 151 20.98 -18.64 -15.66
C ALA A 151 21.43 -19.63 -14.56
N GLY A 152 20.45 -20.12 -13.79
CA GLY A 152 20.64 -21.05 -12.68
C GLY A 152 21.13 -20.41 -11.37
N ARG A 153 21.38 -19.09 -11.34
CA ARG A 153 21.78 -18.39 -10.12
C ARG A 153 20.60 -17.78 -9.38
N ARG A 154 20.74 -17.69 -8.06
CA ARG A 154 19.83 -16.95 -7.18
C ARG A 154 20.44 -15.62 -6.78
N TYR A 155 19.58 -14.63 -6.64
CA TYR A 155 19.96 -13.27 -6.27
C TYR A 155 19.01 -12.72 -5.23
N LYS A 156 19.54 -11.89 -4.33
CA LYS A 156 18.73 -11.01 -3.49
C LYS A 156 18.78 -9.63 -4.12
N ILE A 157 17.63 -9.10 -4.51
CA ILE A 157 17.47 -7.81 -5.15
C ILE A 157 16.88 -6.84 -4.13
N PRO A 158 17.69 -5.93 -3.55
CA PRO A 158 17.17 -4.84 -2.73
C PRO A 158 16.33 -3.90 -3.58
N VAL A 159 15.09 -3.67 -3.16
CA VAL A 159 14.22 -2.64 -3.71
C VAL A 159 14.18 -1.49 -2.71
N ILE A 160 14.84 -0.40 -3.07
CA ILE A 160 15.02 0.78 -2.21
C ILE A 160 14.04 1.89 -2.61
N THR A 161 13.82 2.85 -1.73
CA THR A 161 13.10 4.09 -2.09
C THR A 161 14.05 5.11 -2.71
N GLY A 162 13.57 5.86 -3.70
CA GLY A 162 14.32 6.90 -4.40
C GLY A 162 13.99 8.33 -3.92
N ASN A 163 12.90 8.48 -3.18
CA ASN A 163 12.42 9.70 -2.59
C ASN A 163 11.78 9.39 -1.23
N PRO A 164 11.63 10.40 -0.35
CA PRO A 164 10.93 10.23 0.92
C PRO A 164 9.54 9.69 0.68
N ALA A 165 9.11 8.81 1.57
CA ALA A 165 7.79 8.21 1.51
C ALA A 165 7.23 8.06 2.92
N HIS A 166 5.95 8.42 3.05
CA HIS A 166 5.17 8.27 4.26
C HIS A 166 3.84 7.64 3.86
N PHE A 167 3.56 6.43 4.35
CA PHE A 167 2.34 5.69 4.01
C PHE A 167 1.95 4.65 5.08
N LEU A 168 0.65 4.39 5.19
CA LEU A 168 0.00 3.47 6.13
C LEU A 168 -0.48 2.18 5.47
N GLY A 169 -0.51 2.14 4.13
CA GLY A 169 -0.85 0.94 3.37
C GLY A 169 -0.16 0.96 2.01
N LEU A 170 0.01 -0.22 1.41
CA LEU A 170 0.66 -0.38 0.12
C LEU A 170 0.04 -1.55 -0.64
N GLN A 171 -0.19 -1.36 -1.93
CA GLN A 171 -0.46 -2.43 -2.88
C GLN A 171 0.34 -2.22 -4.17
N LEU A 172 0.78 -3.31 -4.77
CA LEU A 172 1.41 -3.34 -6.08
C LEU A 172 1.45 -4.77 -6.59
N ALA A 173 1.73 -4.95 -7.87
CA ALA A 173 2.08 -6.27 -8.41
C ALA A 173 3.45 -6.21 -9.08
N PHE A 174 4.35 -7.14 -8.75
CA PHE A 174 5.58 -7.34 -9.49
C PHE A 174 5.30 -8.21 -10.72
N GLY A 175 5.59 -7.69 -11.90
CA GLY A 175 5.61 -8.46 -13.15
C GLY A 175 7.01 -8.98 -13.42
N VAL A 176 7.07 -10.18 -14.00
CA VAL A 176 8.32 -10.81 -14.43
C VAL A 176 8.21 -11.33 -15.85
N GLU A 177 9.32 -11.37 -16.58
CA GLU A 177 9.42 -12.17 -17.79
C GLU A 177 9.50 -13.65 -17.41
N LYS A 178 8.40 -14.38 -17.63
CA LYS A 178 8.15 -15.74 -17.14
C LYS A 178 9.23 -16.77 -17.50
N ASP A 179 9.92 -16.59 -18.63
CA ASP A 179 10.94 -17.51 -19.08
C ASP A 179 12.35 -17.07 -18.63
N ALA A 180 12.48 -15.88 -18.03
CA ALA A 180 13.74 -15.27 -17.65
C ALA A 180 14.03 -15.32 -16.15
N ILE A 181 13.05 -15.04 -15.28
CA ILE A 181 13.21 -15.07 -13.82
C ILE A 181 11.99 -15.64 -13.10
N ARG A 182 12.20 -16.08 -11.86
CA ARG A 182 11.16 -16.42 -10.90
C ARG A 182 11.44 -15.75 -9.55
N ILE A 183 10.43 -15.17 -8.93
CA ILE A 183 10.51 -14.68 -7.55
C ILE A 183 10.24 -15.84 -6.59
N LEU A 184 11.14 -16.03 -5.63
CA LEU A 184 11.10 -17.07 -4.61
C LEU A 184 10.50 -16.55 -3.30
N SER A 185 10.82 -15.30 -2.92
CA SER A 185 10.26 -14.64 -1.75
C SER A 185 10.27 -13.12 -1.90
N VAL A 186 9.40 -12.47 -1.12
CA VAL A 186 9.42 -11.02 -0.89
C VAL A 186 9.59 -10.82 0.60
N GLU A 187 10.58 -10.06 1.00
CA GLU A 187 10.86 -9.76 2.41
C GLU A 187 10.83 -8.24 2.63
N SER A 188 10.38 -7.82 3.82
CA SER A 188 10.56 -6.44 4.27
C SER A 188 10.88 -6.40 5.76
N SER A 189 11.95 -5.70 6.12
CA SER A 189 12.33 -5.45 7.52
C SER A 189 11.78 -4.14 8.08
N VAL A 190 11.21 -3.29 7.21
CA VAL A 190 10.72 -1.95 7.55
C VAL A 190 9.19 -1.87 7.59
N LEU A 191 8.51 -2.76 6.87
CA LEU A 191 7.05 -2.87 6.88
C LEU A 191 6.62 -3.81 8.01
N SER A 192 6.03 -3.25 9.07
CA SER A 192 5.62 -4.01 10.26
C SER A 192 4.64 -5.13 9.92
N GLY A 193 4.87 -6.34 10.42
CA GLY A 193 3.97 -7.49 10.20
C GLY A 193 3.91 -7.96 8.75
N PHE A 194 4.90 -7.61 7.92
CA PHE A 194 5.06 -8.15 6.58
C PHE A 194 5.55 -9.60 6.65
N ASP A 195 4.81 -10.52 6.04
CA ASP A 195 5.11 -11.95 6.03
C ASP A 195 4.62 -12.60 4.72
N GLU A 196 4.67 -13.92 4.62
CA GLU A 196 4.27 -14.68 3.43
C GLU A 196 2.76 -14.53 3.10
N GLN A 197 1.94 -14.00 4.00
CA GLN A 197 0.52 -13.70 3.72
C GLN A 197 0.34 -12.33 3.05
N ALA A 198 1.40 -11.55 2.90
CA ALA A 198 1.38 -10.25 2.24
C ALA A 198 1.52 -10.35 0.71
N TYR A 199 1.77 -11.53 0.15
CA TYR A 199 1.93 -11.70 -1.29
C TYR A 199 1.46 -13.09 -1.77
N ASN A 200 1.31 -13.25 -3.08
CA ASN A 200 0.93 -14.55 -3.67
C ASN A 200 1.88 -14.98 -4.80
N LEU A 201 2.77 -15.94 -4.51
CA LEU A 201 3.72 -16.47 -5.49
C LEU A 201 3.09 -17.26 -6.63
N SER A 202 1.87 -17.81 -6.46
CA SER A 202 1.21 -18.59 -7.52
C SER A 202 0.83 -17.72 -8.72
N GLU A 203 0.57 -16.44 -8.47
CA GLU A 203 0.10 -15.47 -9.46
C GLU A 203 1.22 -14.86 -10.29
N GLN A 204 2.49 -15.05 -9.90
CA GLN A 204 3.64 -14.37 -10.53
C GLN A 204 3.78 -14.65 -12.04
N MET A 205 3.32 -15.83 -12.49
CA MET A 205 3.33 -16.23 -13.91
C MET A 205 1.96 -16.07 -14.59
N GLY A 206 0.95 -15.65 -13.83
CA GLY A 206 -0.41 -15.44 -14.30
C GLY A 206 -0.61 -14.04 -14.90
N ALA A 207 -1.85 -13.77 -15.32
CA ALA A 207 -2.25 -12.48 -15.89
C ALA A 207 -2.27 -11.33 -14.86
N SER A 208 -1.84 -11.58 -13.62
CA SER A 208 -1.85 -10.63 -12.50
C SER A 208 -0.47 -10.15 -12.07
N GLY A 209 0.60 -10.85 -12.44
CA GLY A 209 1.89 -10.72 -11.75
C GLY A 209 1.78 -11.17 -10.30
N LEU A 210 2.84 -10.99 -9.51
CA LEU A 210 2.90 -11.29 -8.08
C LEU A 210 2.30 -10.12 -7.30
N PRO A 211 1.05 -10.21 -6.80
CA PRO A 211 0.46 -9.13 -6.01
C PRO A 211 1.11 -9.10 -4.62
N VAL A 212 1.32 -7.89 -4.11
CA VAL A 212 1.83 -7.58 -2.78
C VAL A 212 0.89 -6.58 -2.13
N VAL A 213 0.48 -6.87 -0.90
CA VAL A 213 -0.41 -6.06 -0.08
C VAL A 213 0.17 -5.94 1.32
N TRP A 214 0.32 -4.70 1.80
CA TRP A 214 0.71 -4.42 3.16
C TRP A 214 -0.26 -3.45 3.83
N VAL A 215 -0.67 -3.79 5.05
CA VAL A 215 -1.56 -2.98 5.90
C VAL A 215 -0.78 -2.63 7.16
N GLY A 216 -0.51 -1.34 7.37
CA GLY A 216 0.25 -0.82 8.51
C GLY A 216 -0.56 -0.85 9.81
N SER A 217 -0.72 -2.04 10.40
CA SER A 217 -1.48 -2.22 11.65
C SER A 217 -0.87 -1.53 12.89
N GLN A 218 0.40 -1.09 12.79
CA GLN A 218 1.12 -0.37 13.85
C GLN A 218 1.31 1.12 13.55
N GLY A 219 0.65 1.64 12.50
CA GLY A 219 0.83 3.01 12.03
C GLY A 219 1.65 3.10 10.74
N ALA A 220 1.83 4.33 10.28
CA ALA A 220 2.52 4.59 9.02
C ALA A 220 4.02 4.32 9.12
N VAL A 221 4.61 4.01 7.97
CA VAL A 221 6.06 3.87 7.82
C VAL A 221 6.61 5.13 7.15
N ASP A 222 7.72 5.62 7.70
CA ASP A 222 8.57 6.63 7.08
C ASP A 222 9.77 5.94 6.44
N LEU A 223 9.88 6.04 5.11
CA LEU A 223 11.05 5.58 4.37
C LEU A 223 11.77 6.75 3.74
N LEU A 224 13.10 6.71 3.84
CA LEU A 224 13.97 7.71 3.26
C LEU A 224 14.73 7.16 2.06
N PRO A 225 15.18 8.03 1.13
CA PRO A 225 15.89 7.60 -0.07
C PRO A 225 17.09 6.72 0.26
N GLY A 226 17.20 5.60 -0.44
CA GLY A 226 18.21 4.57 -0.21
C GLY A 226 17.81 3.52 0.83
N GLU A 227 16.77 3.76 1.63
CA GLU A 227 16.25 2.72 2.53
C GLU A 227 15.55 1.63 1.75
N GLN A 228 15.82 0.40 2.15
CA GLN A 228 15.30 -0.81 1.54
C GLN A 228 13.85 -1.03 1.96
N CYS A 229 12.93 -0.92 1.00
CA CYS A 229 11.51 -1.20 1.20
C CYS A 229 11.25 -2.72 1.14
N PHE A 230 11.84 -3.39 0.16
CA PHE A 230 11.76 -4.85 -0.01
C PHE A 230 13.12 -5.48 -0.32
N VAL A 231 13.21 -6.78 -0.11
CA VAL A 231 14.19 -7.66 -0.78
C VAL A 231 13.40 -8.71 -1.56
N LEU A 232 13.68 -8.81 -2.85
CA LEU A 232 13.18 -9.91 -3.68
C LEU A 232 14.26 -10.99 -3.75
N GLU A 233 13.99 -12.21 -3.29
CA GLU A 233 14.81 -13.35 -3.66
C GLU A 233 14.33 -13.87 -5.01
N ILE A 234 15.21 -13.93 -6.00
CA ILE A 234 14.89 -14.38 -7.35
C ILE A 234 15.82 -15.51 -7.79
N GLU A 235 15.33 -16.35 -8.70
CA GLU A 235 16.11 -17.29 -9.49
C GLU A 235 16.09 -16.85 -10.95
N ALA A 236 17.27 -16.75 -11.57
CA ALA A 236 17.40 -16.48 -12.99
C ALA A 236 17.30 -17.80 -13.77
N LEU A 237 16.31 -17.88 -14.66
CA LEU A 237 16.10 -19.03 -15.55
C LEU A 237 16.91 -18.88 -16.86
N GLN A 238 17.19 -17.63 -17.26
CA GLN A 238 18.01 -17.28 -18.42
C GLN A 238 18.98 -16.15 -18.08
N ASN A 239 19.97 -15.95 -18.95
CA ASN A 239 20.80 -14.75 -18.91
C ASN A 239 19.94 -13.56 -19.34
N ALA A 240 19.85 -12.53 -18.49
CA ALA A 240 19.01 -11.36 -18.75
C ALA A 240 19.55 -10.14 -18.01
N ASN A 241 19.23 -8.94 -18.49
CA ASN A 241 19.37 -7.74 -17.70
C ASN A 241 18.13 -7.59 -16.82
N LEU A 242 18.31 -7.39 -15.51
CA LEU A 242 17.21 -7.31 -14.55
C LEU A 242 16.17 -6.23 -14.94
N ALA A 243 16.62 -5.11 -15.50
CA ALA A 243 15.74 -4.02 -15.89
C ALA A 243 14.74 -4.37 -17.01
N ASP A 244 15.05 -5.39 -17.81
CA ASP A 244 14.19 -5.85 -18.90
C ASP A 244 13.18 -6.92 -18.45
N VAL A 245 13.36 -7.48 -17.25
CA VAL A 245 12.62 -8.68 -16.80
C VAL A 245 11.89 -8.52 -15.47
N LEU A 246 12.03 -7.39 -14.78
CA LEU A 246 11.31 -7.04 -13.55
C LEU A 246 10.63 -5.68 -13.70
N TYR A 247 9.31 -5.65 -13.54
CA TYR A 247 8.51 -4.44 -13.71
C TYR A 247 7.31 -4.42 -12.74
N LEU A 248 6.51 -3.35 -12.76
CA LEU A 248 5.21 -3.32 -12.06
C LEU A 248 4.10 -3.73 -13.01
N HIS A 249 3.34 -4.75 -12.64
CA HIS A 249 2.22 -5.27 -13.40
C HIS A 249 0.94 -4.45 -13.12
N SER A 250 0.11 -4.22 -14.14
CA SER A 250 -1.03 -3.28 -14.07
C SER A 250 -2.33 -3.88 -13.53
N ARG A 251 -2.39 -5.19 -13.26
CA ARG A 251 -3.59 -5.86 -12.74
C ARG A 251 -4.03 -5.32 -11.37
N LEU A 252 -3.05 -4.97 -10.53
CA LEU A 252 -3.24 -4.33 -9.24
C LEU A 252 -2.58 -2.96 -9.33
N SER A 253 -3.35 -1.89 -9.11
CA SER A 253 -2.80 -0.54 -9.11
C SER A 253 -1.65 -0.45 -8.12
N ALA A 254 -0.53 0.14 -8.55
CA ALA A 254 0.63 0.32 -7.71
C ALA A 254 0.48 1.63 -6.91
N GLU A 255 0.04 1.49 -5.66
CA GLU A 255 -0.47 2.58 -4.82
C GLU A 255 -0.02 2.40 -3.37
N ALA A 256 0.40 3.50 -2.75
CA ALA A 256 0.55 3.60 -1.30
C ALA A 256 -0.49 4.59 -0.77
N TYR A 257 -0.94 4.39 0.47
CA TYR A 257 -2.04 5.16 1.06
C TYR A 257 -1.60 5.88 2.32
N ARG A 258 -2.04 7.12 2.49
CA ARG A 258 -1.86 7.90 3.72
C ARG A 258 -3.06 7.78 4.65
N GLU A 259 -2.88 8.25 5.88
CA GLU A 259 -3.90 8.33 6.93
C GLU A 259 -5.14 9.10 6.47
N ASP A 260 -4.94 10.18 5.72
CA ASP A 260 -6.01 11.04 5.19
C ASP A 260 -6.70 10.46 3.96
N GLY A 261 -6.25 9.31 3.45
CA GLY A 261 -6.77 8.65 2.26
C GLY A 261 -6.17 9.11 0.95
N SER A 262 -5.19 10.03 0.98
CA SER A 262 -4.45 10.40 -0.22
C SER A 262 -3.72 9.19 -0.80
N ILE A 263 -3.83 9.04 -2.12
CA ILE A 263 -3.16 7.99 -2.88
C ILE A 263 -1.81 8.54 -3.37
N VAL A 264 -0.76 7.80 -3.08
CA VAL A 264 0.61 8.02 -3.56
C VAL A 264 0.91 6.95 -4.60
N LEU A 265 1.05 7.33 -5.86
CA LEU A 265 1.38 6.37 -6.92
C LEU A 265 2.76 5.76 -6.67
N VAL A 266 2.92 4.49 -7.04
CA VAL A 266 4.18 3.75 -6.91
C VAL A 266 4.76 3.51 -8.28
N ASN A 267 6.06 3.77 -8.46
CA ASN A 267 6.79 3.35 -9.65
C ASN A 267 8.01 2.49 -9.28
N LEU A 268 8.49 1.73 -10.25
CA LEU A 268 9.70 0.93 -10.13
C LEU A 268 10.61 1.23 -11.32
N ARG A 269 11.88 1.47 -11.08
CA ARG A 269 12.87 1.72 -12.12
C ARG A 269 14.26 1.26 -11.74
N GLU A 270 15.07 0.92 -12.73
CA GLU A 270 16.51 0.82 -12.54
C GLU A 270 17.05 2.19 -12.09
N GLY A 271 17.96 2.20 -11.12
CA GLY A 271 18.73 3.39 -10.79
C GLY A 271 19.66 3.19 -9.61
N ASP A 272 20.67 4.05 -9.54
CA ASP A 272 21.64 4.03 -8.45
C ASP A 272 20.96 4.26 -7.10
N THR A 273 21.51 3.61 -6.07
CA THR A 273 21.25 3.96 -4.67
C THR A 273 21.58 5.44 -4.50
N PRO A 274 20.65 6.29 -4.02
CA PRO A 274 20.98 7.65 -3.63
C PRO A 274 22.21 7.57 -2.72
N GLY A 275 23.27 8.34 -3.04
CA GLY A 275 24.56 8.22 -2.37
C GLY A 275 24.40 8.30 -0.86
N GLN A 276 24.40 7.15 -0.19
CA GLN A 276 24.01 7.06 1.21
C GLN A 276 25.15 7.60 2.07
N VAL A 277 24.94 8.75 2.67
CA VAL A 277 25.91 9.34 3.58
C VAL A 277 25.64 8.88 5.01
N SER A 278 26.72 8.55 5.71
CA SER A 278 26.65 8.28 7.14
C SER A 278 26.71 9.58 7.90
N ILE A 279 25.86 9.74 8.92
CA ILE A 279 25.84 10.93 9.77
C ILE A 279 26.15 10.53 11.21
N ALA A 280 27.08 11.25 11.84
CA ALA A 280 27.52 10.95 13.20
C ALA A 280 27.75 12.24 14.05
N PRO A 281 27.27 12.29 15.31
CA PRO A 281 26.33 11.34 15.91
C PRO A 281 24.94 11.46 15.27
N ASN A 282 24.18 10.36 15.25
CA ASN A 282 22.80 10.31 14.80
C ASN A 282 22.02 9.29 15.68
N PRO A 283 21.10 9.70 16.57
CA PRO A 283 20.55 11.05 16.73
C PRO A 283 21.55 12.13 17.19
N ALA A 284 21.38 13.35 16.68
CA ALA A 284 22.23 14.50 16.98
C ALA A 284 21.54 15.50 17.92
N LYS A 285 22.30 16.04 18.87
CA LYS A 285 21.86 17.10 19.81
C LYS A 285 22.57 18.45 19.59
N GLY A 286 23.34 18.55 18.52
CA GLY A 286 24.30 19.63 18.33
C GLY A 286 25.10 19.45 17.05
N LEU A 287 26.40 19.73 17.09
CA LEU A 287 27.26 19.50 15.92
C LEU A 287 27.23 18.01 15.52
N CYS A 288 26.93 17.75 14.26
CA CYS A 288 27.05 16.42 13.64
C CYS A 288 27.83 16.52 12.33
N HIS A 289 28.24 15.38 11.80
CA HIS A 289 29.08 15.31 10.61
C HIS A 289 28.48 14.39 9.56
N ILE A 290 28.42 14.84 8.31
CA ILE A 290 28.20 13.98 7.15
C ILE A 290 29.54 13.39 6.73
N LEU A 291 29.63 12.07 6.71
CA LEU A 291 30.72 11.34 6.08
C LEU A 291 30.40 11.18 4.58
N TYR A 292 31.10 11.94 3.75
CA TYR A 292 30.85 12.03 2.30
C TYR A 292 32.10 11.67 1.51
N ASN A 293 31.99 10.76 0.56
CA ASN A 293 33.09 10.41 -0.34
C ASN A 293 32.91 11.11 -1.69
N ALA A 294 33.72 12.15 -1.95
CA ALA A 294 33.60 12.97 -3.15
C ALA A 294 34.37 12.34 -4.32
N GLY A 295 33.75 12.31 -5.50
CA GLY A 295 34.40 11.81 -6.72
C GLY A 295 35.50 12.74 -7.28
N LYS A 296 35.46 14.03 -6.92
CA LYS A 296 36.39 15.07 -7.35
C LYS A 296 36.44 16.21 -6.33
N ASP A 297 37.45 17.05 -6.42
CA ASP A 297 37.52 18.32 -5.68
C ASP A 297 36.40 19.26 -6.14
N GLY A 298 35.84 20.04 -5.22
CA GLY A 298 34.80 21.02 -5.55
C GLY A 298 34.01 21.49 -4.34
N GLU A 299 32.79 21.95 -4.60
CA GLU A 299 31.83 22.36 -3.58
C GLU A 299 30.62 21.43 -3.56
N VAL A 300 30.05 21.25 -2.38
CA VAL A 300 28.81 20.51 -2.16
C VAL A 300 27.86 21.37 -1.35
N CYS A 301 26.67 21.58 -1.88
CA CYS A 301 25.54 22.18 -1.17
C CYS A 301 24.88 21.11 -0.29
N ILE A 302 24.88 21.33 1.01
CA ILE A 302 24.24 20.49 2.02
C ILE A 302 22.91 21.14 2.37
N GLN A 303 21.82 20.38 2.28
CA GLN A 303 20.48 20.84 2.61
C GLN A 303 19.83 19.87 3.59
N LEU A 304 19.09 20.41 4.57
CA LEU A 304 18.16 19.62 5.38
C LEU A 304 16.74 20.03 5.04
N THR A 305 15.87 19.07 4.78
CA THR A 305 14.42 19.30 4.64
C THR A 305 13.63 18.50 5.67
N ASP A 306 12.46 18.98 6.08
CA ASP A 306 11.50 18.12 6.77
C ASP A 306 10.93 17.04 5.82
N LEU A 307 10.13 16.10 6.35
CA LEU A 307 9.52 15.03 5.55
C LEU A 307 8.52 15.53 4.49
N ARG A 308 8.02 16.76 4.63
CA ARG A 308 7.16 17.42 3.64
C ARG A 308 7.96 18.13 2.54
N GLY A 309 9.30 18.10 2.64
CA GLY A 309 10.22 18.72 1.68
C GLY A 309 10.52 20.19 1.95
N VAL A 310 10.07 20.76 3.07
CA VAL A 310 10.36 22.14 3.45
C VAL A 310 11.83 22.26 3.87
N LEU A 311 12.58 23.16 3.24
CA LEU A 311 13.98 23.43 3.57
C LEU A 311 14.10 24.09 4.96
N VAL A 312 14.93 23.51 5.83
CA VAL A 312 15.17 24.01 7.20
C VAL A 312 16.63 24.40 7.47
N TYR A 313 17.56 23.94 6.63
CA TYR A 313 18.97 24.27 6.73
C TYR A 313 19.62 24.16 5.35
N GLU A 314 20.54 25.06 5.03
CA GLU A 314 21.35 25.02 3.83
C GLU A 314 22.74 25.56 4.13
N SER A 315 23.78 24.89 3.62
CA SER A 315 25.17 25.35 3.71
C SER A 315 25.99 24.83 2.54
N ILE A 316 27.02 25.55 2.12
CA ILE A 316 27.99 25.07 1.12
C ILE A 316 29.28 24.64 1.85
N ALA A 317 29.83 23.49 1.46
CA ALA A 317 31.10 22.99 1.97
C ALA A 317 32.04 22.64 0.81
N THR A 318 33.32 23.00 0.94
CA THR A 318 34.37 22.56 0.03
C THR A 318 34.77 21.12 0.34
N VAL A 319 34.92 20.30 -0.69
CA VAL A 319 35.33 18.89 -0.62
C VAL A 319 36.58 18.64 -1.45
N THR A 320 37.41 17.72 -0.99
CA THR A 320 38.48 17.12 -1.80
C THR A 320 38.06 15.73 -2.25
N LYS A 321 38.59 15.26 -3.38
CA LYS A 321 38.38 13.90 -3.86
C LYS A 321 38.73 12.90 -2.77
N GLY A 322 37.83 11.97 -2.48
CA GLY A 322 37.96 11.01 -1.39
C GLY A 322 37.06 11.33 -0.20
N ALA A 323 37.42 10.80 0.97
CA ALA A 323 36.61 10.91 2.18
C ALA A 323 36.66 12.33 2.78
N ASN A 324 35.49 12.89 3.07
CA ASN A 324 35.28 14.18 3.71
C ASN A 324 34.37 14.02 4.93
N SER A 325 34.53 14.93 5.90
CA SER A 325 33.66 15.05 7.06
C SER A 325 33.08 16.46 7.09
N LEU A 326 31.80 16.60 6.77
CA LEU A 326 31.14 17.89 6.59
C LEU A 326 30.34 18.25 7.85
N PRO A 327 30.72 19.31 8.59
CA PRO A 327 30.04 19.67 9.82
C PRO A 327 28.66 20.28 9.53
N ILE A 328 27.66 19.89 10.32
CA ILE A 328 26.31 20.44 10.31
C ILE A 328 25.92 20.83 11.73
N ARG A 329 25.41 22.06 11.86
CA ARG A 329 24.89 22.56 13.11
C ARG A 329 23.56 23.28 12.87
N PRO A 330 22.45 22.54 12.75
CA PRO A 330 21.13 23.13 12.61
C PRO A 330 20.79 23.88 13.90
N SER A 331 20.69 25.20 13.85
CA SER A 331 20.45 26.04 15.04
C SER A 331 18.97 26.27 15.35
N ALA A 332 18.06 25.85 14.47
CA ALA A 332 16.62 26.13 14.57
C ALA A 332 15.72 24.95 14.16
N CYS A 333 16.21 23.71 14.27
CA CYS A 333 15.41 22.52 13.97
C CYS A 333 14.64 22.04 15.21
N ALA A 334 13.34 21.81 15.05
CA ALA A 334 12.54 21.09 16.04
C ALA A 334 13.06 19.64 16.20
N SER A 335 12.71 18.97 17.29
CA SER A 335 13.00 17.54 17.40
C SER A 335 12.27 16.77 16.29
N GLY A 336 12.98 15.91 15.56
CA GLY A 336 12.37 15.18 14.44
C GLY A 336 13.38 14.56 13.48
N ILE A 337 12.85 13.99 12.40
CA ILE A 337 13.63 13.39 11.32
C ILE A 337 13.74 14.39 10.18
N TYR A 338 14.96 14.61 9.71
CA TYR A 338 15.29 15.49 8.61
C TYR A 338 16.00 14.74 7.48
N LEU A 339 15.62 15.07 6.25
CA LEU A 339 16.25 14.59 5.04
C LEU A 339 17.48 15.39 4.72
N VAL A 340 18.58 14.69 4.52
CA VAL A 340 19.83 15.27 4.06
C VAL A 340 19.89 15.16 2.56
N LYS A 341 20.10 16.29 1.88
CA LYS A 341 20.38 16.35 0.45
C LYS A 341 21.77 16.93 0.21
N LEU A 342 22.48 16.38 -0.77
CA LEU A 342 23.73 16.92 -1.29
C LEU A 342 23.49 17.35 -2.74
N ASN A 343 23.73 18.63 -3.06
CA ASN A 343 23.47 19.23 -4.36
C ASN A 343 22.02 18.99 -4.86
N GLY A 344 21.05 19.12 -3.96
CA GLY A 344 19.63 18.86 -4.25
C GLY A 344 19.24 17.39 -4.32
N GLN A 345 20.20 16.46 -4.32
CA GLN A 345 19.94 15.02 -4.38
C GLN A 345 19.85 14.42 -2.97
N PRO A 346 18.83 13.63 -2.65
CA PRO A 346 18.76 12.95 -1.35
C PRO A 346 19.99 12.06 -1.11
N ALA A 347 20.52 12.13 0.11
CA ALA A 347 21.77 11.48 0.48
C ALA A 347 21.68 10.75 1.83
N GLY A 348 20.82 11.15 2.76
CA GLY A 348 20.74 10.47 4.06
C GLY A 348 19.72 11.07 5.01
N LYS A 349 19.84 10.72 6.30
CA LYS A 349 18.90 11.14 7.35
C LYS A 349 19.60 11.64 8.60
N LEU A 350 19.08 12.73 9.14
CA LEU A 350 19.47 13.28 10.44
C LEU A 350 18.28 13.20 11.39
N ILE A 351 18.42 12.43 12.46
CA ILE A 351 17.50 12.44 13.60
C ILE A 351 18.00 13.54 14.54
N TRP A 352 17.23 14.61 14.68
CA TRP A 352 17.57 15.76 15.51
C TRP A 352 16.83 15.72 16.84
N GLN A 353 17.56 15.91 17.94
CA GLN A 353 17.06 15.94 19.31
C GLN A 353 17.70 17.14 20.04
N PRO A 354 17.14 18.35 19.90
CA PRO A 354 17.73 19.58 20.41
C PRO A 354 17.94 19.59 21.93
#